data_AF-A0A5D0MG52-F1
#
_entry.id   AF-A0A5D0MG52-F1
#
_cell.length_a   1.000
_cell.length_b   1.000
_cell.length_c   1.000
_cell.angle_alpha   90.00
_cell.angle_beta   90.00
_cell.angle_gamma   90.00
#
_symmetry.space_group_name_H-M   'P 1'
#
loop_
_entity.id
_entity.type
_entity.pdbx_description
1 polymer ?
#
loop_
_entity_poly.entity_id
_entity_poly.type
_entity_poly.pdbx_seq_one_letter_code
_entity_poly.pdbx_strand_id
1 'polypeptide(L)'
;MKKTILISIITFIFSFCVFTLFLFPYGTIAKYFLNNAIKQNRIPVDYSQIQSSPFGTTIENIEYFYRNKLSLGTLKINYSPLILITKSVSVHTADSPLNVSAVYNGKTVNIKANQPISKIAQIFPEVGEYVKEGEVRAEGQINPANMQGKADIVISNLSVATPVFPSLNFRKITASLTLNKN
;
A
#
# COMPACT_ATOMS: atom_id res chain seq x y z
N MET A 1 -34.68 19.57 36.21
CA MET A 1 -33.99 20.59 35.39
C MET A 1 -32.50 20.30 35.17
N LYS A 2 -31.63 20.21 36.19
CA LYS A 2 -30.18 19.98 35.98
C LYS A 2 -29.83 18.71 35.18
N LYS A 3 -30.51 17.58 35.44
CA LYS A 3 -30.30 16.32 34.71
C LYS A 3 -30.73 16.41 33.23
N THR A 4 -31.83 17.10 32.95
CA THR A 4 -32.34 17.30 31.59
C THR A 4 -31.38 18.15 30.76
N ILE A 5 -30.86 19.25 31.34
CA ILE A 5 -29.85 20.11 30.69
C ILE A 5 -28.57 19.32 30.42
N LEU A 6 -28.10 18.52 31.38
CA LEU A 6 -26.91 17.69 31.22
C LEU A 6 -27.08 16.66 30.08
N ILE A 7 -28.24 15.99 30.02
CA ILE A 7 -28.56 15.04 28.95
C ILE A 7 -28.59 15.76 27.60
N SER A 8 -29.25 16.92 27.49
CA SER A 8 -29.31 17.70 26.25
C SER A 8 -27.91 18.14 25.77
N ILE A 9 -27.03 18.55 26.67
CA ILE A 9 -25.65 18.92 26.34
C ILE A 9 -24.88 17.69 25.83
N ILE A 10 -24.99 16.55 26.50
CA ILE A 10 -24.33 15.30 26.07
C ILE A 10 -24.84 14.87 24.70
N THR A 11 -26.16 14.90 24.48
CA THR A 11 -26.77 14.57 23.18
C THR A 11 -26.30 15.54 22.10
N PHE A 12 -26.25 16.85 22.39
CA PHE A 12 -25.75 17.83 21.44
C PHE A 12 -24.28 17.58 21.07
N ILE A 13 -23.39 17.37 22.05
CA ILE A 13 -21.97 17.09 21.80
C ILE A 13 -21.81 15.80 20.99
N PHE A 14 -22.55 14.74 21.36
CA PHE A 14 -22.50 13.47 20.65
C PHE A 14 -22.97 13.62 19.20
N SER A 15 -24.14 14.22 18.98
CA SER A 15 -24.66 14.50 17.64
C SER A 15 -23.73 15.39 16.84
N PHE A 16 -23.17 16.45 17.43
CA PHE A 16 -22.21 17.33 16.79
C PHE A 16 -20.96 16.56 16.32
N CYS A 17 -20.38 15.71 17.17
CA CYS A 17 -19.25 14.87 16.82
C CYS A 17 -19.58 13.89 15.67
N VAL A 18 -20.74 13.24 15.73
CA VAL A 18 -21.20 12.31 14.69
C VAL A 18 -21.42 13.04 13.36
N PHE A 19 -22.19 14.13 13.35
CA PHE A 19 -22.45 14.91 12.13
C PHE A 19 -21.17 15.47 11.52
N THR A 20 -20.27 16.01 12.34
CA THR A 20 -18.98 16.52 11.86
C THR A 20 -18.15 15.41 11.21
N LEU A 21 -18.16 14.21 11.81
CA LEU A 21 -17.47 13.04 11.29
C LEU A 21 -18.09 12.52 9.97
N PHE A 22 -19.39 12.69 9.71
CA PHE A 22 -19.98 12.27 8.43
C PHE A 22 -19.98 13.35 7.34
N LEU A 23 -20.00 14.63 7.72
CA LEU A 23 -20.00 15.78 6.80
C LEU A 23 -18.59 16.22 6.38
N PHE A 24 -17.55 15.67 7.00
CA PHE A 24 -16.18 16.02 6.68
C PHE A 24 -15.81 15.57 5.24
N PRO A 25 -15.16 16.42 4.43
CA PRO A 25 -14.91 16.14 3.02
C PRO A 25 -13.68 15.24 2.82
N TYR A 26 -13.73 13.99 3.34
CA TYR A 26 -12.62 13.04 3.29
C TYR A 26 -12.10 12.82 1.87
N GLY A 27 -12.99 12.68 0.88
CA GLY A 27 -12.61 12.41 -0.51
C GLY A 27 -11.77 13.52 -1.11
N THR A 28 -12.16 14.78 -0.89
CA THR A 28 -11.40 15.96 -1.37
C THR A 28 -10.02 16.02 -0.76
N ILE A 29 -9.91 15.76 0.54
CA ILE A 29 -8.64 15.79 1.28
C ILE A 29 -7.72 14.66 0.83
N ALA A 30 -8.23 13.43 0.75
CA ALA A 30 -7.46 12.28 0.27
C ALA A 30 -6.94 12.50 -1.16
N LYS A 31 -7.81 13.01 -2.05
CA LYS A 31 -7.44 13.36 -3.43
C LYS A 31 -6.34 14.42 -3.50
N TYR A 32 -6.41 15.45 -2.66
CA TYR A 32 -5.37 16.49 -2.58
C TYR A 32 -4.02 15.91 -2.17
N PHE A 33 -3.96 15.14 -1.08
CA PHE A 33 -2.70 14.57 -0.60
C PHE A 33 -2.10 13.54 -1.55
N LEU A 34 -2.94 12.68 -2.16
CA LEU A 34 -2.48 11.73 -3.16
C LEU A 34 -1.88 12.44 -4.38
N ASN A 35 -2.59 13.41 -4.94
CA ASN A 35 -2.10 14.18 -6.10
C ASN A 35 -0.82 14.94 -5.78
N ASN A 36 -0.71 15.50 -4.57
CA ASN A 36 0.49 16.17 -4.14
C ASN A 36 1.68 15.18 -4.04
N ALA A 37 1.47 14.00 -3.45
CA ALA A 37 2.50 12.98 -3.35
C ALA A 37 2.96 12.45 -4.73
N ILE A 38 2.02 12.23 -5.65
CA ILE A 38 2.29 11.81 -7.03
C ILE A 38 3.16 12.86 -7.74
N LYS A 39 2.78 14.15 -7.65
CA LYS A 39 3.52 15.26 -8.26
C LYS A 39 4.92 15.44 -7.67
N GLN A 40 5.03 15.43 -6.34
CA GLN A 40 6.31 15.64 -5.65
C GLN A 40 7.32 14.52 -5.94
N ASN A 41 6.85 13.27 -5.99
CA ASN A 41 7.71 12.11 -6.20
C ASN A 41 7.80 11.67 -7.68
N ARG A 42 7.18 12.42 -8.61
CA ARG A 42 7.14 12.12 -10.05
C ARG A 42 6.74 10.67 -10.36
N ILE A 43 5.79 10.14 -9.61
CA ILE A 43 5.33 8.75 -9.78
C ILE A 43 4.31 8.76 -10.94
N PRO A 44 4.56 8.07 -12.06
CA PRO A 44 3.63 8.08 -13.20
C PRO A 44 2.44 7.15 -12.90
N VAL A 45 1.49 7.63 -12.10
CA VAL A 45 0.31 6.89 -11.67
C VAL A 45 -0.95 7.65 -12.08
N ASP A 46 -1.92 6.93 -12.65
CA ASP A 46 -3.30 7.38 -12.84
C ASP A 46 -4.25 6.54 -11.97
N TYR A 47 -5.44 7.08 -11.69
CA TYR A 47 -6.48 6.38 -10.92
C TYR A 47 -7.86 6.89 -11.33
N SER A 48 -8.86 5.99 -11.37
CA SER A 48 -10.20 6.38 -11.83
C SER A 48 -11.05 7.00 -10.71
N GLN A 49 -10.95 6.46 -9.49
CA GLN A 49 -11.86 6.80 -8.40
C GLN A 49 -11.19 6.75 -7.04
N ILE A 50 -11.57 7.69 -6.17
CA ILE A 50 -11.23 7.70 -4.75
C ILE A 50 -12.53 7.79 -3.95
N GLN A 51 -12.77 6.79 -3.11
CA GLN A 51 -13.85 6.79 -2.14
C GLN A 51 -13.25 6.84 -0.74
N SER A 52 -13.52 7.91 0.01
CA SER A 52 -12.97 8.10 1.36
C SER A 52 -14.07 8.29 2.38
N SER A 53 -13.87 7.68 3.54
CA SER A 53 -14.75 7.71 4.70
C SER A 53 -13.95 7.95 5.98
N PRO A 54 -14.60 8.10 7.14
CA PRO A 54 -13.91 8.18 8.43
C PRO A 54 -13.09 6.95 8.79
N PHE A 55 -13.37 5.80 8.18
CA PHE A 55 -12.80 4.50 8.54
C PHE A 55 -11.84 3.93 7.48
N GLY A 56 -11.70 4.62 6.35
CA GLY A 56 -10.83 4.17 5.29
C GLY A 56 -11.03 4.90 3.98
N THR A 57 -10.06 4.72 3.09
CA THR A 57 -10.05 5.21 1.73
C THR A 57 -9.77 4.07 0.77
N THR A 58 -10.60 3.94 -0.25
CA THR A 58 -10.41 3.02 -1.37
C THR A 58 -10.05 3.83 -2.61
N ILE A 59 -8.97 3.43 -3.28
CA ILE A 59 -8.51 4.01 -4.55
C ILE A 59 -8.61 2.90 -5.58
N GLU A 60 -9.44 3.09 -6.59
CA GLU A 60 -9.74 2.07 -7.60
C GLU A 60 -9.02 2.35 -8.92
N ASN A 61 -8.71 1.27 -9.63
CA ASN A 61 -8.05 1.27 -10.94
C ASN A 61 -6.76 2.10 -10.94
N ILE A 62 -5.88 1.82 -9.98
CA ILE A 62 -4.55 2.42 -9.98
C ILE A 62 -3.78 1.86 -11.17
N GLU A 63 -3.30 2.73 -12.04
CA GLU A 63 -2.54 2.38 -13.23
C GLU A 63 -1.16 3.02 -13.16
N TYR A 64 -0.10 2.22 -13.29
CA TYR A 64 1.27 2.69 -13.33
C TYR A 64 1.76 2.74 -14.77
N PHE A 65 2.34 3.86 -15.18
CA PHE A 65 2.79 4.14 -16.54
C PHE A 65 4.31 4.31 -16.57
N TYR A 66 5.04 3.20 -16.53
CA TYR A 66 6.48 3.22 -16.78
C TYR A 66 6.81 2.34 -17.98
N ARG A 67 6.98 2.98 -19.14
CA ARG A 67 7.14 2.36 -20.47
C ARG A 67 5.91 1.58 -20.97
N ASN A 68 5.23 0.84 -20.10
CA ASN A 68 3.95 0.17 -20.36
C ASN A 68 2.90 0.54 -19.31
N LYS A 69 1.63 0.36 -19.67
CA LYS A 69 0.48 0.56 -18.78
C LYS A 69 0.27 -0.70 -17.91
N LEU A 70 0.37 -0.57 -16.59
CA LEU A 70 0.18 -1.65 -15.63
C LEU A 70 -1.00 -1.33 -14.71
N SER A 71 -2.04 -2.18 -14.73
CA SER A 71 -3.12 -2.08 -13.74
C SER A 71 -2.70 -2.73 -12.42
N LEU A 72 -2.63 -1.92 -11.37
CA LEU A 72 -2.36 -2.32 -9.99
C LEU A 72 -3.65 -2.66 -9.22
N GLY A 73 -4.82 -2.56 -9.85
CA GLY A 73 -6.11 -2.87 -9.24
C GLY A 73 -6.55 -1.84 -8.20
N THR A 74 -7.07 -2.31 -7.07
CA THR A 74 -7.63 -1.46 -6.01
C THR A 74 -6.70 -1.40 -4.81
N LEU A 75 -6.49 -0.21 -4.25
CA LEU A 75 -5.78 0.00 -3.00
C LEU A 75 -6.77 0.39 -1.90
N LYS A 76 -6.77 -0.36 -0.80
CA LYS A 76 -7.58 -0.08 0.38
C LYS A 76 -6.69 0.37 1.53
N ILE A 77 -6.94 1.58 2.00
CA ILE A 77 -6.29 2.22 3.13
C ILE A 77 -7.28 2.20 4.29
N ASN A 78 -7.04 1.37 5.28
CA ASN A 78 -7.84 1.28 6.49
C ASN A 78 -7.21 2.15 7.59
N TYR A 79 -8.03 2.99 8.22
CA TYR A 79 -7.63 3.79 9.38
C TYR A 79 -8.80 3.91 10.36
N SER A 80 -8.48 4.06 11.64
CA SER A 80 -9.51 4.36 12.65
C SER A 80 -9.66 5.88 12.77
N PRO A 81 -10.86 6.43 13.07
CA PRO A 81 -10.97 7.81 13.54
C PRO A 81 -10.10 8.10 14.78
N LEU A 82 -9.73 7.07 15.53
CA LEU A 82 -8.76 7.12 16.63
C LEU A 82 -7.29 7.17 16.14
N ILE A 83 -7.03 7.42 14.85
CA ILE A 83 -5.69 7.55 14.28
C ILE A 83 -4.89 8.69 14.91
N LEU A 84 -5.55 9.73 15.42
CA LEU A 84 -4.91 10.79 16.20
C LEU A 84 -4.19 10.23 17.44
N ILE A 85 -4.69 9.12 17.99
CA ILE A 85 -4.16 8.45 19.18
C ILE A 85 -3.25 7.28 18.79
N THR A 86 -3.75 6.39 17.92
CA THR A 86 -3.06 5.14 17.56
C THR A 86 -1.96 5.33 16.51
N LYS A 87 -2.03 6.40 15.71
CA LYS A 87 -1.16 6.70 14.56
C LYS A 87 -0.99 5.52 13.59
N SER A 88 -1.96 4.60 13.59
CA SER A 88 -1.89 3.36 12.84
C SER A 88 -2.67 3.45 11.54
N VAL A 89 -2.01 3.13 10.42
CA VAL A 89 -2.61 3.06 9.08
C VAL A 89 -2.24 1.73 8.47
N SER A 90 -3.23 1.01 7.96
CA SER A 90 -3.00 -0.22 7.19
C SER A 90 -3.38 0.02 5.73
N VAL A 91 -2.51 -0.37 4.82
CA VAL A 91 -2.71 -0.33 3.38
C VAL A 91 -2.65 -1.74 2.87
N HIS A 92 -3.60 -2.14 2.03
CA HIS A 92 -3.54 -3.41 1.33
C HIS A 92 -4.13 -3.26 -0.07
N THR A 93 -3.59 -4.04 -1.00
CA THR A 93 -4.17 -4.21 -2.32
C THR A 93 -5.39 -5.13 -2.22
N ALA A 94 -6.50 -4.75 -2.84
CA ALA A 94 -7.68 -5.57 -3.06
C ALA A 94 -7.85 -5.81 -4.56
N ASP A 95 -8.20 -7.04 -4.95
CA ASP A 95 -8.50 -7.40 -6.35
C ASP A 95 -7.36 -7.03 -7.33
N SER A 96 -6.12 -7.06 -6.83
CA SER A 96 -4.90 -6.75 -7.58
C SER A 96 -4.14 -8.02 -7.93
N PRO A 97 -3.47 -8.09 -9.09
CA PRO A 97 -2.49 -9.14 -9.35
C PRO A 97 -1.31 -9.11 -8.38
N LEU A 98 -1.17 -8.05 -7.57
CA LEU A 98 -0.15 -7.90 -6.56
C LEU A 98 -0.79 -7.87 -5.15
N ASN A 99 -0.66 -8.94 -4.37
CA ASN A 99 -0.86 -8.92 -2.91
C ASN A 99 0.27 -8.18 -2.14
N VAL A 100 0.07 -6.89 -1.85
CA VAL A 100 0.95 -6.06 -1.02
C VAL A 100 0.18 -5.52 0.18
N SER A 101 0.79 -5.57 1.35
CA SER A 101 0.29 -4.93 2.58
C SER A 101 1.37 -4.06 3.21
N ALA A 102 0.96 -2.92 3.76
CA ALA A 102 1.82 -2.03 4.52
C ALA A 102 1.11 -1.54 5.78
N VAL A 103 1.78 -1.56 6.92
CA VAL A 103 1.23 -1.09 8.20
C VAL A 103 2.18 -0.06 8.79
N TYR A 104 1.71 1.17 8.90
CA TYR A 104 2.37 2.21 9.68
C TYR A 104 1.82 2.20 11.10
N ASN A 105 2.68 2.16 12.13
CA ASN A 105 2.27 2.15 13.54
C ASN A 105 2.58 3.47 14.28
N GLY A 106 2.83 4.56 13.54
CA GLY A 106 3.24 5.85 14.10
C GLY A 106 4.74 6.04 14.27
N LYS A 107 5.55 4.98 14.12
CA LYS A 107 7.02 5.03 14.16
C LYS A 107 7.68 4.30 13.00
N THR A 108 7.15 3.14 12.63
CA THR A 108 7.68 2.30 11.57
C THR A 108 6.60 1.91 10.57
N VAL A 109 7.01 1.75 9.32
CA VAL A 109 6.22 1.18 8.23
C VAL A 109 6.72 -0.23 8.00
N ASN A 110 5.88 -1.22 8.27
CA ASN A 110 6.15 -2.62 7.91
C ASN A 110 5.48 -2.91 6.56
N ILE A 111 6.19 -3.48 5.61
CA ILE A 111 5.72 -3.79 4.26
C ILE A 111 5.87 -5.29 4.06
N LYS A 112 4.84 -5.95 3.53
CA LYS A 112 4.89 -7.35 3.09
C LYS A 112 4.31 -7.45 1.70
N ALA A 113 5.02 -8.13 0.81
CA ALA A 113 4.56 -8.44 -0.53
C ALA A 113 4.79 -9.93 -0.81
N ASN A 114 3.82 -10.60 -1.40
CA ASN A 114 3.94 -12.01 -1.80
C ASN A 114 3.32 -12.21 -3.17
N GLN A 115 4.12 -12.57 -4.18
CA GLN A 115 3.66 -12.75 -5.56
C GLN A 115 4.28 -13.94 -6.28
N PRO A 116 3.55 -14.53 -7.24
CA PRO A 116 4.17 -15.29 -8.32
C PRO A 116 5.10 -14.39 -9.15
N ILE A 117 6.31 -14.87 -9.47
CA ILE A 117 7.26 -14.16 -10.33
C ILE A 117 6.67 -13.91 -11.71
N SER A 118 5.85 -14.82 -12.23
CA SER A 118 5.18 -14.63 -13.53
C SER A 118 4.32 -13.36 -13.57
N LYS A 119 3.72 -12.94 -12.45
CA LYS A 119 2.96 -11.69 -12.35
C LYS A 119 3.85 -10.45 -12.30
N ILE A 120 5.02 -10.54 -11.67
CA ILE A 120 6.02 -9.46 -11.67
C ILE A 120 6.69 -9.36 -13.04
N ALA A 121 6.97 -10.48 -13.70
CA ALA A 121 7.62 -10.50 -15.00
C ALA A 121 6.73 -9.91 -16.11
N GLN A 122 5.41 -9.92 -15.94
CA GLN A 122 4.48 -9.14 -16.80
C GLN A 122 4.75 -7.63 -16.76
N ILE A 123 5.35 -7.12 -15.67
CA ILE A 123 5.75 -5.72 -15.53
C ILE A 123 7.03 -5.42 -16.33
N PHE A 124 7.86 -6.45 -16.55
CA PHE A 124 9.15 -6.35 -17.24
C PHE A 124 9.17 -7.32 -18.44
N PRO A 125 8.60 -6.93 -19.60
CA PRO A 125 8.40 -7.82 -20.74
C PRO A 125 9.67 -8.50 -21.23
N GLU A 126 10.81 -7.79 -21.14
CA GLU A 126 12.15 -8.26 -21.52
C GLU A 126 12.58 -9.52 -20.74
N VAL A 127 12.01 -9.74 -19.55
CA VAL A 127 12.32 -10.89 -18.68
C VAL A 127 11.18 -11.90 -18.65
N GLY A 128 9.97 -11.50 -19.09
CA GLY A 128 8.76 -12.31 -19.06
C GLY A 128 8.87 -13.62 -19.84
N GLU A 129 9.50 -13.59 -21.00
CA GLU A 129 9.66 -14.78 -21.87
C GLU A 129 10.62 -15.81 -21.29
N TYR A 130 11.54 -15.37 -20.42
CA TYR A 130 12.55 -16.24 -19.82
C TYR A 130 12.09 -16.81 -18.49
N VAL A 131 11.14 -16.20 -17.79
CA VAL A 131 10.71 -16.68 -16.48
C VAL A 131 9.48 -17.56 -16.58
N LYS A 132 9.65 -18.84 -16.26
CA LYS A 132 8.59 -19.85 -16.32
C LYS A 132 7.77 -19.91 -15.03
N GLU A 133 8.47 -19.99 -13.89
CA GLU A 133 7.84 -20.22 -12.58
C GLU A 133 8.65 -19.57 -11.46
N GLY A 134 8.02 -19.33 -10.31
CA GLY A 134 8.67 -18.89 -9.07
C GLY A 134 7.76 -18.04 -8.19
N GLU A 135 8.13 -17.89 -6.91
CA GLU A 135 7.45 -17.06 -5.92
C GLU A 135 8.42 -16.04 -5.31
N VAL A 136 8.00 -14.77 -5.22
CA VAL A 136 8.69 -13.71 -4.48
C VAL A 136 7.94 -13.41 -3.21
N ARG A 137 8.67 -13.42 -2.09
CA ARG A 137 8.23 -12.88 -0.81
C ARG A 137 9.18 -11.77 -0.41
N ALA A 138 8.67 -10.58 -0.18
CA ALA A 138 9.43 -9.45 0.33
C ALA A 138 8.81 -8.97 1.63
N GLU A 139 9.62 -8.85 2.68
CA GLU A 139 9.23 -8.24 3.94
C GLU A 139 10.21 -7.11 4.26
N GLY A 140 9.71 -5.97 4.67
CA GLY A 140 10.55 -4.84 5.01
C GLY A 140 10.00 -4.01 6.15
N GLN A 141 10.89 -3.30 6.83
CA GLN A 141 10.56 -2.34 7.87
C GLN A 141 11.37 -1.06 7.64
N ILE A 142 10.69 0.08 7.65
CA ILE A 142 11.31 1.40 7.51
C ILE A 142 10.89 2.28 8.69
N ASN A 143 11.85 2.94 9.34
CA ASN A 143 11.63 4.04 10.26
C ASN A 143 11.79 5.37 9.49
N PRO A 144 10.69 6.01 9.06
CA PRO A 144 10.76 7.25 8.29
C PRO A 144 11.40 8.43 9.06
N ALA A 145 11.33 8.46 10.40
CA ALA A 145 11.91 9.55 11.18
C ALA A 145 13.44 9.61 11.05
N ASN A 146 14.07 8.43 10.98
CA ASN A 146 15.53 8.31 10.90
C ASN A 146 16.02 7.90 9.51
N MET A 147 15.12 7.69 8.55
CA MET A 147 15.38 7.10 7.23
C MET A 147 16.20 5.80 7.32
N GLN A 148 15.91 4.97 8.31
CA GLN A 148 16.55 3.67 8.49
C GLN A 148 15.60 2.56 8.10
N GLY A 149 16.09 1.51 7.45
CA GLY A 149 15.23 0.40 7.09
C GLY A 149 15.97 -0.88 6.75
N LYS A 150 15.22 -1.97 6.74
CA LYS A 150 15.66 -3.29 6.30
C LYS A 150 14.60 -3.90 5.41
N ALA A 151 14.99 -4.62 4.38
CA ALA A 151 14.11 -5.42 3.56
C ALA A 151 14.76 -6.75 3.20
N ASP A 152 14.04 -7.83 3.39
CA ASP A 152 14.42 -9.18 3.02
C ASP A 152 13.55 -9.64 1.86
N ILE A 153 14.18 -10.12 0.81
CA ILE A 153 13.54 -10.61 -0.41
C ILE A 153 13.95 -12.08 -0.58
N VAL A 154 12.95 -12.95 -0.67
CA VAL A 154 13.12 -14.38 -0.90
C VAL A 154 12.42 -14.76 -2.18
N ILE A 155 13.17 -15.30 -3.12
CA ILE A 155 12.67 -15.91 -4.34
C ILE A 155 12.77 -17.43 -4.17
N SER A 156 11.67 -18.15 -4.36
CA SER A 156 11.61 -19.60 -4.21
C SER A 156 11.15 -20.25 -5.51
N ASN A 157 11.68 -21.44 -5.80
CA ASN A 157 11.30 -22.26 -6.95
C ASN A 157 11.35 -21.51 -8.29
N LEU A 158 12.37 -20.66 -8.49
CA LEU A 158 12.52 -19.89 -9.73
C LEU A 158 13.00 -20.80 -10.85
N SER A 159 12.31 -20.77 -11.99
CA SER A 159 12.72 -21.44 -13.22
C SER A 159 12.91 -20.43 -14.34
N VAL A 160 14.12 -20.40 -14.92
CA VAL A 160 14.51 -19.47 -15.99
C VAL A 160 14.96 -20.25 -17.22
N ALA A 161 14.37 -19.95 -18.38
CA ALA A 161 14.88 -20.42 -19.66
C ALA A 161 16.08 -19.56 -20.09
N THR A 162 17.13 -20.20 -20.58
CA THR A 162 18.30 -19.52 -21.16
C THR A 162 18.52 -20.01 -22.57
N PRO A 163 19.27 -19.28 -23.42
CA PRO A 163 19.57 -19.72 -24.79
C PRO A 163 20.29 -21.08 -24.85
N VAL A 164 21.00 -21.46 -23.77
CA VAL A 164 21.82 -22.67 -23.69
C VAL A 164 21.12 -23.80 -22.92
N PHE A 165 20.30 -23.46 -21.93
CA PHE A 165 19.59 -24.43 -21.10
C PHE A 165 18.08 -24.19 -21.10
N PRO A 166 17.25 -25.22 -21.42
CA PRO A 166 15.80 -25.08 -21.51
C PRO A 166 15.11 -24.79 -20.16
N SER A 167 15.75 -25.13 -19.03
CA SER A 167 15.40 -24.59 -17.71
C SER A 167 16.58 -24.61 -16.75
N LEU A 168 16.91 -23.45 -16.20
CA LEU A 168 17.79 -23.27 -15.06
C LEU A 168 16.91 -23.04 -13.82
N ASN A 169 16.99 -23.97 -12.86
CA ASN A 169 16.10 -23.99 -11.70
C ASN A 169 16.85 -23.60 -10.43
N PHE A 170 16.32 -22.63 -9.70
CA PHE A 170 16.83 -22.16 -8.42
C PHE A 170 15.82 -22.48 -7.33
N ARG A 171 16.24 -23.28 -6.33
CA ARG A 171 15.39 -23.62 -5.19
C ARG A 171 15.06 -22.39 -4.34
N LYS A 172 16.08 -21.58 -4.05
CA LYS A 172 15.95 -20.40 -3.20
C LYS A 172 17.04 -19.37 -3.52
N ILE A 173 16.64 -18.12 -3.71
CA ILE A 173 17.51 -16.96 -3.79
C ILE A 173 17.07 -16.00 -2.69
N THR A 174 18.02 -15.45 -1.93
CA THR A 174 17.74 -14.51 -0.84
C THR A 174 18.57 -13.25 -1.04
N ALA A 175 17.94 -12.10 -0.86
CA ALA A 175 18.60 -10.80 -0.83
C ALA A 175 18.16 -10.04 0.41
N SER A 176 19.08 -9.30 1.01
CA SER A 176 18.78 -8.41 2.12
C SER A 176 19.30 -7.02 1.79
N LEU A 177 18.48 -6.01 2.03
CA LEU A 177 18.75 -4.60 1.76
C LEU A 177 18.68 -3.85 3.08
N THR A 178 19.72 -3.08 3.38
CA THR A 178 19.77 -2.17 4.53
C THR A 178 19.85 -0.73 4.04
N LEU A 179 18.93 0.10 4.51
CA LEU A 179 19.00 1.54 4.35
C LEU A 179 19.50 2.12 5.67
N ASN A 180 20.69 2.70 5.65
CA ASN A 180 21.24 3.46 6.77
C ASN A 180 21.46 4.90 6.32
N LYS A 181 21.03 5.85 7.16
CA LYS A 181 21.39 7.25 6.99
C LYS A 181 22.87 7.41 7.36
N ASN A 182 23.70 7.82 6.40
CA ASN A 182 25.03 8.36 6.67
C ASN A 182 24.90 9.76 7.26
#